data_AF-A0A3P7KMQ6-F1
#
_entry.id   AF-A0A3P7KMQ6-F1
#
_cell.length_a   1.000
_cell.length_b   1.000
_cell.length_c   1.000
_cell.angle_alpha   90.00
_cell.angle_beta   90.00
_cell.angle_gamma   90.00
#
_symmetry.space_group_name_H-M   'P 1'
#
loop_
_entity.id
_entity.type
_entity.pdbx_description
1 polymer ?
#
loop_
_entity_poly.entity_id
_entity_poly.type
_entity_poly.pdbx_seq_one_letter_code
_entity_poly.pdbx_strand_id
1 'polypeptide(L)'
;MTVEAILSHPSVRVRSKSAVKEKLNAILEGGKEQLAVISDFDFTLTKSVDENGEPCLGSHAVVNHLLLSLHPELTEEVTAVNAKYLAIEYDTQL
;
A
#
# COMPACT_ATOMS: atom_id res chain seq x y z
N MET A 1 -15.58 -16.81 -8.38
CA MET A 1 -14.98 -15.67 -9.12
C MET A 1 -14.02 -16.25 -10.15
N THR A 2 -14.17 -15.92 -11.43
CA THR A 2 -13.26 -16.39 -12.49
C THR A 2 -12.12 -15.39 -12.67
N VAL A 3 -10.95 -15.87 -13.12
CA VAL A 3 -9.77 -15.03 -13.42
C VAL A 3 -10.15 -13.89 -14.39
N GLU A 4 -10.98 -14.17 -15.39
CA GLU A 4 -11.52 -13.19 -16.33
C GLU A 4 -12.26 -12.03 -15.65
N ALA A 5 -13.04 -12.29 -14.60
CA ALA A 5 -13.79 -11.24 -13.89
C ALA A 5 -12.87 -10.30 -13.10
N ILE A 6 -11.75 -10.82 -12.58
CA ILE A 6 -10.73 -10.00 -11.87
C ILE A 6 -9.98 -9.13 -12.88
N LEU A 7 -9.59 -9.72 -14.02
CA LEU A 7 -8.81 -9.04 -15.05
C LEU A 7 -9.59 -7.98 -15.84
N SER A 8 -10.91 -7.93 -15.71
CA SER A 8 -11.78 -6.93 -16.36
C SER A 8 -12.13 -5.74 -15.47
N HIS A 9 -11.75 -5.73 -14.18
CA HIS A 9 -12.09 -4.65 -13.27
C HIS A 9 -11.41 -3.31 -13.67
N PRO A 10 -12.10 -2.15 -13.62
CA PRO A 10 -11.56 -0.88 -14.08
C PRO A 10 -10.28 -0.41 -13.36
N SER A 11 -10.08 -0.81 -12.10
CA SER A 11 -8.87 -0.48 -11.32
C SER A 11 -7.71 -1.44 -11.57
N VAL A 12 -7.91 -2.52 -12.35
CA VAL A 12 -6.87 -3.51 -12.62
C VAL A 12 -6.14 -3.14 -13.91
N ARG A 13 -4.82 -3.02 -13.82
CA ARG A 13 -3.92 -2.79 -14.96
C ARG A 13 -2.91 -3.93 -14.98
N VAL A 14 -2.84 -4.65 -16.10
CA VAL A 14 -1.98 -5.83 -16.24
C VAL A 14 -1.12 -5.71 -17.49
N ARG A 15 0.20 -5.74 -17.32
CA ARG A 15 1.16 -5.67 -18.42
C ARG A 15 1.09 -6.87 -19.36
N SER A 16 1.04 -8.09 -18.81
CA SER A 16 0.93 -9.35 -19.59
C SER A 16 -0.15 -10.24 -19.01
N LYS A 17 -1.30 -10.31 -19.69
CA LYS A 17 -2.42 -11.14 -19.25
C LYS A 17 -2.10 -12.62 -19.28
N SER A 18 -1.33 -13.09 -20.28
CA SER A 18 -0.95 -14.51 -20.40
C SER A 18 -0.10 -14.96 -19.21
N ALA A 19 0.93 -14.20 -18.85
CA ALA A 19 1.81 -14.52 -17.74
C ALA A 19 1.07 -14.53 -16.38
N VAL A 20 0.11 -13.62 -16.18
CA VAL A 20 -0.72 -13.62 -14.97
C VAL A 20 -1.63 -14.86 -14.92
N LYS A 21 -2.25 -15.24 -16.04
CA LYS A 21 -3.09 -16.46 -16.10
C LYS A 21 -2.30 -17.72 -15.76
N GLU A 22 -1.11 -17.86 -16.32
CA GLU A 22 -0.22 -19.00 -16.04
C GLU A 22 0.11 -19.10 -14.55
N LYS A 23 0.51 -17.98 -13.92
CA LYS A 23 0.82 -17.93 -12.48
C LYS A 23 -0.40 -18.25 -11.61
N LEU A 24 -1.57 -17.71 -11.95
CA LEU A 24 -2.80 -17.98 -11.20
C LEU A 24 -3.22 -19.45 -11.31
N ASN A 25 -3.09 -20.08 -12.48
CA ASN A 25 -3.34 -21.51 -12.64
C ASN A 25 -2.38 -22.35 -11.79
N ALA A 26 -1.09 -22.02 -11.77
CA ALA A 26 -0.11 -22.72 -10.91
C ALA A 26 -0.46 -22.60 -9.41
N ILE A 27 -0.93 -21.44 -8.95
CA ILE A 27 -1.41 -21.26 -7.57
C ILE A 27 -2.63 -22.15 -7.27
N LEU A 28 -3.58 -22.26 -8.22
CA LEU A 28 -4.75 -23.11 -8.07
C LEU A 28 -4.39 -24.60 -8.02
N GLU A 29 -3.45 -25.04 -8.87
CA GLU A 29 -2.95 -26.42 -8.91
C GLU A 29 -2.19 -26.81 -7.64
N GLY A 30 -1.35 -25.90 -7.11
CA GLY A 30 -0.59 -26.14 -5.87
C GLY A 30 -1.47 -26.20 -4.62
N GLY A 31 -2.61 -25.50 -4.64
CA GLY A 31 -3.55 -25.46 -3.53
C GLY A 31 -2.99 -24.81 -2.27
N LYS A 32 -3.75 -24.89 -1.16
CA LYS A 32 -3.42 -24.20 0.09
C LYS A 32 -2.09 -24.64 0.72
N GLU A 33 -1.68 -25.89 0.49
CA GLU A 33 -0.46 -26.45 1.06
C GLU A 33 0.81 -25.83 0.46
N GLN A 34 0.69 -25.18 -0.70
CA GLN A 34 1.80 -24.51 -1.40
C GLN A 34 1.63 -22.99 -1.45
N LEU A 35 0.61 -22.45 -0.78
CA LEU A 35 0.33 -21.01 -0.78
C LEU A 35 0.86 -20.37 0.50
N ALA A 36 1.76 -19.39 0.33
CA ALA A 36 2.14 -18.44 1.35
C ALA A 36 1.78 -17.02 0.89
N VAL A 37 1.33 -16.19 1.83
CA VAL A 37 1.02 -14.79 1.58
C VAL A 37 2.08 -13.94 2.28
N ILE A 38 2.78 -13.12 1.50
CA ILE A 38 3.69 -12.09 1.99
C ILE A 38 3.11 -10.77 1.51
N SER A 39 2.74 -9.90 2.44
CA SER A 39 2.09 -8.64 2.15
C SER A 39 2.80 -7.52 2.89
N ASP A 40 2.89 -6.37 2.24
CA ASP A 40 3.16 -5.10 2.91
C ASP A 40 1.95 -4.69 3.78
N PHE A 41 2.15 -3.70 4.64
CA PHE A 41 1.14 -3.22 5.59
C PHE A 41 0.49 -1.91 5.15
N ASP A 42 1.26 -0.81 5.17
CA ASP A 42 0.73 0.53 4.92
C ASP A 42 0.20 0.65 3.49
N PHE A 43 -1.05 1.10 3.35
CA PHE A 43 -1.73 1.33 2.07
C PHE A 43 -1.90 0.08 1.19
N THR A 44 -1.55 -1.10 1.71
CA THR A 44 -1.80 -2.41 1.11
C THR A 44 -2.89 -3.16 1.89
N LEU A 45 -2.68 -3.35 3.20
CA LEU A 45 -3.70 -3.89 4.12
C LEU A 45 -4.53 -2.78 4.75
N THR A 46 -3.91 -1.62 5.02
CA THR A 46 -4.61 -0.41 5.44
C THR A 46 -5.11 0.38 4.23
N LYS A 47 -6.19 1.15 4.39
CA LYS A 47 -6.73 1.99 3.31
C LYS A 47 -5.76 3.13 3.02
N SER A 48 -5.59 3.50 1.75
CA SER A 48 -4.84 4.71 1.34
C SER A 48 -5.68 5.99 1.44
N VAL A 49 -6.99 5.86 1.23
CA VAL A 49 -7.97 6.95 1.30
C VAL A 49 -9.18 6.50 2.11
N ASP A 50 -9.73 7.42 2.89
CA ASP A 50 -10.93 7.17 3.68
C ASP A 50 -12.22 7.27 2.82
N GLU A 51 -13.37 7.17 3.49
CA GLU A 51 -14.68 7.28 2.84
C GLU A 51 -15.06 8.70 2.37
N ASN A 52 -14.35 9.72 2.85
CA ASN A 52 -14.49 11.11 2.43
C ASN A 52 -13.52 11.46 1.28
N GLY A 53 -12.60 10.57 0.93
CA GLY A 53 -11.56 10.78 -0.09
C GLY A 53 -10.27 11.39 0.47
N GLU A 54 -10.13 11.47 1.80
CA GLU A 54 -8.95 12.03 2.45
C GLU A 54 -7.84 10.98 2.62
N PRO A 55 -6.56 11.36 2.47
CA PRO A 55 -5.45 10.44 2.67
C PRO A 55 -5.41 9.88 4.10
N CYS A 56 -5.26 8.56 4.21
CA CYS A 56 -5.06 7.90 5.50
C CYS A 56 -3.61 8.01 5.99
N LEU A 57 -3.42 7.85 7.29
CA LEU A 57 -2.10 7.83 7.92
C LEU A 57 -1.42 6.47 7.73
N GLY A 58 -0.13 6.49 7.39
CA GLY A 58 0.74 5.31 7.53
C GLY A 58 1.08 5.06 9.00
N SER A 59 1.58 3.86 9.30
CA SER A 59 1.93 3.42 10.65
C SER A 59 2.88 4.37 11.38
N HIS A 60 3.90 4.89 10.71
CA HIS A 60 4.82 5.88 11.27
C HIS A 60 4.13 7.20 11.64
N ALA A 61 3.18 7.65 10.82
CA ALA A 61 2.43 8.87 11.10
C ALA A 61 1.51 8.70 12.30
N VAL A 62 0.90 7.52 12.49
CA VAL A 62 0.12 7.19 13.71
C VAL A 62 0.99 7.33 14.96
N VAL A 63 2.22 6.83 14.93
CA VAL A 63 3.17 6.97 16.05
C VAL A 63 3.57 8.44 16.26
N ASN A 64 3.83 9.19 15.19
CA ASN A 64 4.13 10.62 15.27
C ASN A 64 2.98 11.42 15.91
N HIS A 65 1.72 11.07 15.65
CA HIS A 65 0.58 11.73 16.30
C HIS A 65 0.61 11.58 17.83
N LEU A 66 0.93 10.38 18.33
CA LEU A 66 1.11 10.16 19.76
C LEU A 66 2.32 10.93 20.30
N LEU A 67 3.45 10.88 19.58
CA LEU A 67 4.67 11.62 19.94
C LEU A 67 4.38 13.11 20.12
N LEU A 68 3.72 13.74 19.15
CA LEU A 68 3.41 15.18 19.19
C LEU A 68 2.35 15.54 20.24
N SER A 69 1.46 14.61 20.57
CA SER A 69 0.53 14.79 21.70
C SER A 69 1.26 14.81 23.05
N LEU A 70 2.36 14.05 23.19
CA LEU A 70 3.13 13.96 24.43
C LEU A 70 4.25 15.00 24.50
N HIS A 71 4.78 15.38 23.34
CA HIS A 71 5.93 16.26 23.16
C HIS A 71 5.66 17.32 22.08
N PRO A 72 4.78 18.30 22.33
CA PRO A 72 4.45 19.33 21.35
C PRO A 72 5.65 20.14 20.87
N GLU A 73 6.70 20.24 21.69
CA GLU A 73 7.97 20.90 21.36
C GLU A 73 8.69 20.30 20.14
N LEU A 74 8.40 19.04 19.79
CA LEU A 74 9.01 18.35 18.65
C LEU A 74 8.30 18.61 17.31
N THR A 75 7.21 19.38 17.31
CA THR A 75 6.37 19.59 16.11
C THR A 75 7.17 20.12 14.93
N GLU A 76 8.05 21.10 15.15
CA GLU A 76 8.85 21.69 14.08
C GLU A 76 9.81 20.68 13.47
N GLU A 77 10.51 19.91 14.30
CA GLU A 77 11.49 18.91 13.86
C GLU A 77 10.82 17.78 13.08
N VAL A 78 9.74 17.19 13.62
CA VAL A 78 9.00 16.11 12.96
C VAL A 78 8.42 16.59 11.62
N THR A 79 7.89 17.81 11.58
CA THR A 79 7.36 18.39 10.34
C THR A 79 8.47 18.60 9.31
N ALA A 80 9.63 19.13 9.72
CA ALA A 80 10.76 19.35 8.82
C ALA A 80 11.33 18.05 8.23
N VAL A 81 11.43 17.00 9.06
CA VAL A 81 11.88 15.67 8.62
C VAL A 81 10.90 15.08 7.61
N ASN A 82 9.60 15.05 7.93
CA ASN A 82 8.58 14.52 7.03
C ASN A 82 8.55 15.30 5.70
N ALA A 83 8.57 16.63 5.76
CA ALA A 83 8.55 17.47 4.56
C ALA A 83 9.73 17.20 3.63
N LYS A 84 10.93 17.00 4.18
CA LYS A 84 12.12 16.70 3.40
C LYS A 84 12.09 15.31 2.77
N TYR A 85 11.84 14.28 3.56
CA TYR A 85 12.02 12.89 3.08
C TYR A 85 10.83 12.37 2.29
N LEU A 86 9.60 12.79 2.59
CA LEU A 86 8.44 12.42 1.77
C LEU A 86 8.50 13.05 0.37
N ALA A 87 9.03 14.27 0.25
CA ALA A 87 9.23 14.90 -1.05
C ALA A 87 10.18 14.09 -1.95
N ILE A 88 11.17 13.41 -1.36
CA ILE A 88 12.09 12.54 -2.08
C ILE A 88 11.42 11.20 -2.40
N GLU A 89 10.70 10.61 -1.43
CA GLU A 89 10.02 9.32 -1.60
C GLU A 89 8.98 9.34 -2.73
N TYR A 90 8.23 10.44 -2.87
CA TYR A 90 7.17 10.58 -3.86
C TYR A 90 7.58 11.34 -5.13
N ASP A 91 8.87 11.61 -5.33
CA ASP A 91 9.33 12.23 -6.58
C ASP A 91 9.16 11.24 -7.74
N THR A 92 8.40 11.66 -8.76
CA THR A 92 8.10 10.85 -9.94
C THR A 92 9.11 11.05 -11.07
N GLN A 93 10.08 11.96 -10.89
CA GLN A 93 11.11 12.32 -11.88
C GLN A 93 12.51 11.84 -11.49
N LEU A 94 12.67 11.18 -10.34
CA LEU A 94 13.92 10.53 -9.94
C LEU A 94 14.27 9.31 -10.80
#